data_AF-A0A1Y0H3B7-F1
#
_entry.id   AF-A0A1Y0H3B7-F1
#
_cell.length_a   1.000
_cell.length_b   1.000
_cell.length_c   1.000
_cell.angle_alpha   90.00
_cell.angle_beta   90.00
_cell.angle_gamma   90.00
#
_symmetry.space_group_name_H-M   'P 1'
#
loop_
_entity.id
_entity.type
_entity.pdbx_description
1 polymer ?
#
loop_
_entity_poly.entity_id
_entity_poly.type
_entity_poly.pdbx_seq_one_letter_code
_entity_poly.pdbx_strand_id
1 'polypeptide(L)'
;MTNLLALHRDLIAIPSVSHSETEIADFVFSYLTQNGITPTRIGNNIIAQTSDETRLLLNSHLDTVPPTMRGRDLPGNPLKRTTSSSASDPTTQKDVLPP
;
A
#
# COMPACT_ATOMS: atom_id res chain seq x y z
N MET A 1 12.42 -17.43 3.43
CA MET A 1 13.38 -16.44 2.89
C MET A 1 12.56 -15.20 2.55
N THR A 2 12.67 -14.12 3.33
CA THR A 2 11.84 -12.92 3.13
C THR A 2 12.33 -12.14 1.92
N ASN A 3 11.43 -11.83 0.98
CA ASN A 3 11.72 -10.91 -0.11
C ASN A 3 11.48 -9.48 0.37
N LEU A 4 12.55 -8.70 0.53
CA LEU A 4 12.51 -7.32 1.02
C LEU A 4 11.61 -6.41 0.16
N LEU A 5 11.70 -6.53 -1.17
CA LEU A 5 10.90 -5.70 -2.08
C LEU A 5 9.42 -6.07 -2.03
N ALA A 6 9.11 -7.35 -1.81
CA ALA A 6 7.73 -7.79 -1.61
C ALA A 6 7.16 -7.22 -0.30
N LEU A 7 7.88 -7.38 0.82
CA LEU A 7 7.45 -6.82 2.11
C LEU A 7 7.27 -5.30 2.05
N HIS A 8 8.21 -4.59 1.41
CA HIS A 8 8.10 -3.15 1.26
C HIS A 8 6.89 -2.76 0.41
N ARG A 9 6.64 -3.47 -0.69
CA ARG A 9 5.46 -3.26 -1.53
C ARG A 9 4.16 -3.47 -0.75
N ASP A 10 4.09 -4.50 0.08
CA ASP A 10 2.90 -4.80 0.87
C ASP A 10 2.67 -3.73 1.95
N LEU A 11 3.73 -3.26 2.61
CA LEU A 11 3.64 -2.17 3.60
C LEU A 11 3.13 -0.86 2.99
N ILE A 12 3.69 -0.43 1.85
CA ILE A 12 3.28 0.85 1.23
C ILE A 12 1.90 0.78 0.56
N ALA A 13 1.38 -0.42 0.31
CA ALA A 13 0.05 -0.60 -0.26
C ALA A 13 -1.07 -0.36 0.75
N ILE A 14 -0.76 -0.42 2.05
CA ILE A 14 -1.72 -0.17 3.14
C ILE A 14 -1.71 1.33 3.46
N PRO A 15 -2.83 2.06 3.26
CA PRO A 15 -2.92 3.44 3.67
C PRO A 15 -2.76 3.56 5.20
N SER A 16 -1.85 4.42 5.64
CA SER A 16 -1.55 4.58 7.07
C SER A 16 -1.52 6.05 7.48
N VAL A 17 -2.49 6.85 7.05
CA VAL A 17 -2.50 8.28 7.42
C VAL A 17 -2.50 8.43 8.94
N SER A 18 -1.77 9.39 9.48
CA SER A 18 -1.67 9.61 10.93
C SER A 18 -3.05 9.57 11.61
N HIS A 19 -3.15 8.80 12.70
CA HIS A 19 -4.36 8.42 13.46
C HIS A 19 -5.26 7.36 12.79
N SER A 20 -4.82 6.74 11.70
CA SER A 20 -5.55 5.67 10.98
C SER A 20 -4.62 4.48 10.64
N GLU A 21 -3.75 4.09 11.57
CA GLU A 21 -2.70 3.08 11.35
C GLU A 21 -3.12 1.65 11.73
N THR A 22 -4.37 1.42 12.12
CA THR A 22 -4.80 0.12 12.67
C THR A 22 -4.50 -1.04 11.72
N GLU A 23 -4.82 -0.90 10.43
CA GLU A 23 -4.59 -1.96 9.43
C GLU A 23 -3.10 -2.27 9.22
N ILE A 24 -2.26 -1.24 9.03
CA ILE A 24 -0.82 -1.46 8.85
C ILE A 24 -0.18 -2.04 10.11
N ALA A 25 -0.67 -1.63 11.29
CA ALA A 25 -0.18 -2.14 12.54
C ALA A 25 -0.57 -3.61 12.75
N ASP A 26 -1.77 -4.02 12.32
CA ASP A 26 -2.24 -5.42 12.34
C ASP A 26 -1.43 -6.28 11.37
N PHE A 27 -1.11 -5.74 10.19
CA PHE A 27 -0.22 -6.37 9.22
C PHE A 27 1.17 -6.62 9.81
N VAL A 28 1.80 -5.60 10.40
CA VAL A 28 3.15 -5.73 11.00
C VAL A 28 3.15 -6.70 12.18
N PHE A 29 2.14 -6.64 13.05
CA PHE A 29 1.99 -7.58 14.16
C PHE A 29 1.94 -9.02 13.64
N SER A 30 1.07 -9.28 12.66
CA SER A 30 0.90 -10.61 12.06
C SER A 30 2.16 -11.08 11.36
N TYR A 31 2.84 -10.21 10.62
CA TYR A 31 4.09 -10.50 9.94
C TYR A 31 5.16 -10.94 10.95
N LEU A 32 5.33 -10.22 12.06
CA LEU A 32 6.29 -10.58 13.11
C LEU A 32 5.94 -11.92 13.77
N THR A 33 4.66 -12.15 14.08
CA THR A 33 4.17 -13.43 14.63
C THR A 33 4.45 -14.60 13.70
N GLN A 34 4.19 -14.46 12.41
CA GLN A 34 4.47 -15.50 11.41
C GLN A 34 5.97 -15.79 11.24
N ASN A 35 6.83 -14.83 11.60
CA ASN A 35 8.28 -14.98 11.60
C ASN A 35 8.85 -15.40 12.97
N GLY A 36 8.01 -15.86 13.90
CA GLY A 36 8.43 -16.44 15.18
C GLY A 36 8.76 -15.43 16.28
N ILE A 37 8.40 -14.17 16.09
CA ILE A 37 8.48 -13.14 17.14
C ILE A 37 7.13 -13.06 17.85
N THR A 38 7.11 -12.87 19.17
CA THR A 38 5.87 -12.62 19.93
C THR A 38 5.78 -11.13 20.27
N PRO A 39 5.24 -10.28 19.37
CA PRO A 39 5.13 -8.85 19.63
C PRO A 39 4.03 -8.52 20.64
N THR A 40 4.19 -7.40 21.32
CA THR A 40 3.16 -6.77 22.16
C THR A 40 2.51 -5.60 21.42
N ARG A 41 1.21 -5.41 21.58
CA ARG A 41 0.43 -4.32 20.98
C ARG A 41 -0.04 -3.33 22.05
N ILE A 42 0.17 -2.03 21.82
CA ILE A 42 -0.37 -0.93 22.64
C ILE A 42 -0.95 0.14 21.69
N GLY A 43 -2.27 0.19 21.54
CA GLY A 43 -2.90 1.04 20.51
C GLY A 43 -2.44 0.60 19.12
N ASN A 44 -1.90 1.51 18.30
CA ASN A 44 -1.28 1.19 17.01
C ASN A 44 0.25 0.99 17.09
N ASN A 45 0.83 0.93 18.30
CA ASN A 45 2.25 0.66 18.48
C ASN A 45 2.52 -0.85 18.61
N ILE A 46 3.53 -1.34 17.89
CA ILE A 46 4.03 -2.71 18.00
C ILE A 46 5.40 -2.69 18.67
N ILE A 47 5.58 -3.53 19.69
CA ILE A 47 6.84 -3.72 20.38
C ILE A 47 7.29 -5.16 20.15
N ALA A 48 8.45 -5.32 19.52
CA ALA A 48 9.10 -6.61 19.32
C ALA A 48 10.41 -6.65 20.10
N GLN A 49 10.68 -7.77 20.77
CA GLN A 49 11.89 -7.94 21.58
C GLN A 49 12.47 -9.33 21.35
N THR A 50 13.79 -9.42 21.36
CA THR A 50 14.54 -10.67 21.43
C THR A 50 15.12 -10.85 22.84
N SER A 51 15.55 -12.06 23.17
CA SER A 51 16.08 -12.42 24.49
C SER A 51 17.57 -12.12 24.68
N ASP A 52 18.20 -11.37 23.78
CA ASP A 52 19.65 -11.15 23.79
C ASP A 52 20.09 -10.23 24.94
N GLU A 53 21.24 -10.52 25.54
CA GLU A 53 21.81 -9.75 26.66
C GLU A 53 22.10 -8.28 26.30
N THR A 54 22.66 -8.05 25.12
CA THR A 54 22.88 -6.68 24.61
C THR A 54 21.62 -6.17 23.94
N ARG A 55 21.11 -5.01 24.39
CA ARG A 55 19.89 -4.42 23.85
C ARG A 55 20.20 -3.33 22.83
N LEU A 56 19.73 -3.53 21.59
CA LEU A 56 19.63 -2.48 20.57
C LEU A 56 18.14 -2.12 20.42
N LEU A 57 17.83 -0.83 20.55
CA LEU A 57 16.47 -0.33 20.30
C LEU A 57 16.40 0.27 18.90
N LEU A 58 15.55 -0.31 18.04
CA LEU A 58 15.14 0.29 16.78
C LEU A 58 13.76 0.90 16.95
N ASN A 59 13.62 2.18 16.63
CA ASN A 59 12.34 2.89 16.66
C ASN A 59 12.03 3.48 15.29
N SER A 60 10.76 3.40 14.90
CA SER A 60 10.22 3.94 13.65
C SER A 60 8.72 4.22 13.84
N HIS A 61 8.09 4.84 12.84
CA HIS A 61 6.66 5.11 12.83
C HIS A 61 6.02 4.47 11.59
N LEU A 62 4.75 4.08 11.70
CA LEU A 62 3.98 3.46 10.61
C LEU A 62 3.15 4.48 9.83
N ASP A 63 2.93 5.65 10.42
CA ASP A 63 2.02 6.63 9.86
C ASP A 63 2.63 7.41 8.69
N THR A 64 1.74 7.90 7.84
CA THR A 64 2.05 8.75 6.70
C THR A 64 1.25 10.05 6.79
N VAL A 65 1.79 11.11 6.21
CA VAL A 65 1.02 12.34 6.02
C VAL A 65 0.02 12.16 4.87
N PRO A 66 -1.11 12.88 4.89
CA PRO A 66 -2.03 12.89 3.76
C PRO A 66 -1.29 13.21 2.45
N PRO A 67 -1.63 12.55 1.33
CA PRO A 67 -1.02 12.83 0.05
C PRO A 67 -1.31 14.29 -0.34
N THR A 68 -0.28 15.03 -0.72
CA THR A 68 -0.48 16.38 -1.26
C THR A 68 -0.97 16.27 -2.70
N MET A 69 -2.19 16.74 -2.99
CA MET A 69 -2.64 16.91 -4.37
C MET A 69 -1.85 18.06 -5.03
N ARG A 70 -0.69 17.75 -5.60
CA ARG A 70 0.09 18.66 -6.44
C ARG A 70 -0.27 18.41 -7.91
N GLY A 71 -1.36 19.03 -8.39
CA GLY A 71 -1.69 19.28 -9.81
C GLY A 71 -1.75 18.09 -10.81
N ARG A 72 -1.26 16.91 -10.45
CA ARG A 72 -1.16 15.71 -11.28
C ARG A 72 -2.49 14.94 -11.34
N ASP A 73 -3.42 15.28 -10.47
CA ASP A 73 -4.79 14.74 -10.43
C ASP A 73 -5.83 15.73 -10.98
N LEU A 74 -5.39 16.82 -11.62
CA LEU A 74 -6.28 17.65 -12.42
C LEU A 74 -6.80 16.82 -13.61
N PRO A 75 -8.08 16.96 -13.99
CA PRO A 75 -8.58 16.38 -15.23
C PRO A 75 -7.72 16.89 -16.40
N GLY A 76 -6.94 16.00 -17.03
CA GLY A 76 -6.01 16.33 -18.13
C GLY A 76 -4.54 15.95 -17.92
N ASN A 77 -4.14 15.30 -16.82
CA ASN A 77 -2.75 14.90 -16.65
C ASN A 77 -2.34 13.69 -17.55
N PRO A 78 -1.30 13.82 -18.40
CA PRO A 78 -0.92 12.82 -19.40
C PRO A 78 -0.22 11.56 -18.85
N LEU A 79 0.01 11.45 -17.53
CA LEU A 79 0.65 10.26 -16.92
C LEU A 79 -0.35 9.14 -16.56
N LYS A 80 -1.60 9.19 -17.04
CA LYS A 80 -2.43 7.99 -17.09
C LYS A 80 -1.77 6.99 -18.03
N ARG A 81 -1.15 5.94 -17.46
CA ARG A 81 -0.79 4.73 -18.20
C ARG A 81 -2.08 4.18 -18.83
N THR A 82 -2.30 4.49 -20.10
CA THR A 82 -3.27 3.78 -20.93
C THR A 82 -2.68 2.40 -21.16
N THR A 83 -3.24 1.38 -20.53
CA THR A 83 -3.00 0.00 -20.96
C THR A 83 -3.73 -0.17 -22.29
N SER A 84 -3.06 0.15 -23.40
CA SER A 84 -3.50 -0.26 -24.72
C SER A 84 -3.24 -1.75 -24.89
N SER A 85 -4.27 -2.58 -24.75
CA SER A 85 -4.32 -3.88 -25.43
C SER A 85 -5.43 -3.82 -26.48
N SER A 86 -4.99 -3.64 -27.71
CA SER A 86 -5.75 -3.71 -28.95
C SER A 86 -6.38 -5.09 -29.18
N ALA A 87 -7.65 -5.10 -29.57
CA ALA A 87 -8.16 -6.06 -30.55
C ALA A 87 -9.25 -5.38 -31.39
N SER A 88 -8.87 -5.04 -32.62
CA SER A 88 -9.71 -4.66 -33.75
C SER A 88 -10.65 -5.80 -34.16
N ASP A 89 -11.93 -5.52 -34.42
CA ASP A 89 -12.46 -5.60 -35.79
C ASP A 89 -13.88 -4.99 -35.92
N PRO A 90 -14.26 -4.52 -37.13
CA PRO A 90 -15.40 -3.66 -37.39
C PRO A 90 -16.64 -4.44 -37.84
N THR A 91 -17.83 -4.00 -37.45
CA THR A 91 -19.01 -4.20 -38.30
C THR A 91 -19.94 -2.99 -38.17
N THR A 92 -19.97 -2.21 -39.25
CA THR A 92 -20.91 -1.14 -39.51
C THR A 92 -22.34 -1.69 -39.55
N GLN A 93 -23.21 -1.20 -38.67
CA GLN A 93 -24.66 -1.30 -38.84
C GLN A 93 -25.17 0.12 -39.10
N LYS A 94 -25.56 0.37 -40.37
CA LYS A 94 -26.25 1.60 -40.79
C LYS A 94 -27.69 1.51 -40.29
N ASP A 95 -28.03 2.30 -39.27
CA ASP A 95 -29.42 2.55 -38.91
C ASP A 95 -29.78 4.02 -39.15
N VAL A 96 -30.70 4.18 -40.10
CA VAL A 96 -31.83 5.12 -40.14
C VAL A 96 -31.53 6.62 -40.10
N LEU A 97 -31.76 7.24 -41.26
CA LEU A 97 -31.98 8.68 -41.46
C LEU A 97 -33.43 9.04 -41.08
N PRO A 98 -33.68 10.15 -40.37
CA PRO A 98 -35.00 10.80 -40.37
C PRO A 98 -34.92 12.20 -41.04
N PRO A 99 -36.09 12.82 -41.33
CA PRO A 99 -36.46 13.41 -42.63
C PRO A 99 -35.72 14.69 -43.03
#